data_AF-A0A951NKQ2-F1
#
_entry.id   AF-A0A951NKQ2-F1
#
_cell.length_a   1.000
_cell.length_b   1.000
_cell.length_c   1.000
_cell.angle_alpha   90.00
_cell.angle_beta   90.00
_cell.angle_gamma   90.00
#
_symmetry.space_group_name_H-M   'P 1'
#
loop_
_entity.id
_entity.type
_entity.pdbx_description
1 polymer ?
#
loop_
_entity_poly.entity_id
_entity_poly.type
_entity_poly.pdbx_seq_one_letter_code
_entity_poly.pdbx_strand_id
1 'polypeptide(L)' 'MTARDRRVVLDHAGYALKSELVGHLSDLGYEPVDLGTDSEESTDYPDWAHRLSAAIERGEAPRGILVCGSGTGMSIAAN' A
#
# COMPACT_ATOMS: atom_id res chain seq x y z
N MET A 1 -13.39 -13.38 -10.75
CA MET A 1 -12.40 -12.80 -9.82
C MET A 1 -12.19 -13.79 -8.68
N THR A 2 -10.96 -14.21 -8.45
CA THR A 2 -10.54 -15.08 -7.35
C THR A 2 -10.34 -14.28 -6.06
N ALA A 3 -10.23 -14.94 -4.90
CA ALA A 3 -9.92 -14.26 -3.63
C ALA A 3 -8.60 -13.46 -3.71
N ARG A 4 -7.63 -13.94 -4.50
CA ARG A 4 -6.38 -13.23 -4.76
C ARG A 4 -6.59 -11.92 -5.52
N ASP A 5 -7.54 -11.86 -6.45
CA ASP A 5 -7.82 -10.65 -7.26
C ASP A 5 -8.34 -9.48 -6.40
N ARG A 6 -8.78 -9.77 -5.17
CA ARG A 6 -9.32 -8.79 -4.24
C ARG A 6 -8.27 -8.23 -3.28
N ARG A 7 -7.06 -8.77 -3.24
CA ARG A 7 -6.03 -8.26 -2.31
C ARG A 7 -5.37 -6.99 -2.83
N VAL A 8 -5.14 -6.03 -1.94
CA VAL A 8 -4.45 -4.78 -2.25
C VAL A 8 -3.49 -4.46 -1.12
N VAL A 9 -2.20 -4.27 -1.43
CA VAL A 9 -1.18 -3.93 -0.43
C VAL A 9 -1.08 -2.41 -0.27
N LEU A 10 -0.98 -1.90 0.96
CA LEU A 10 -0.89 -0.46 1.27
C LEU A 10 0.43 -0.10 1.96
N ASP A 11 0.86 1.16 1.84
CA ASP A 11 2.10 1.66 2.44
C ASP A 11 1.89 2.66 3.59
N HIS A 12 2.97 3.38 3.91
CA HIS A 12 3.15 4.12 5.15
C HIS A 12 2.52 5.51 5.23
N ALA A 13 2.23 6.20 4.12
CA ALA A 13 2.03 7.64 4.24
C ALA A 13 0.58 8.01 4.57
N GLY A 14 0.44 8.69 5.71
CA GLY A 14 -0.79 9.33 6.15
C GLY A 14 -1.73 8.31 6.79
N TYR A 15 -1.55 8.07 8.09
CA TYR A 15 -2.43 7.22 8.90
C TYR A 15 -3.93 7.51 8.66
N ALA A 16 -4.29 8.78 8.52
CA ALA A 16 -5.66 9.21 8.19
C ALA A 16 -6.11 8.74 6.79
N LEU A 17 -5.34 9.03 5.74
CA LEU A 17 -5.69 8.65 4.37
C LEU A 17 -5.69 7.12 4.19
N LYS A 18 -4.73 6.43 4.82
CA LYS A 18 -4.67 4.97 4.86
C LYS A 18 -5.92 4.37 5.50
N SER A 19 -6.39 4.92 6.62
CA SER A 19 -7.61 4.44 7.30
C SER A 19 -8.85 4.61 6.40
N GLU A 20 -8.97 5.74 5.72
CA GLU A 20 -10.05 5.96 4.74
C GLU A 20 -9.95 5.00 3.55
N LEU A 21 -8.74 4.76 3.03
CA LEU A 21 -8.48 3.84 1.92
C LEU A 21 -8.84 2.39 2.29
N VAL A 22 -8.47 1.93 3.49
CA VAL A 22 -8.81 0.58 3.97
C VAL A 22 -10.33 0.40 4.02
N GLY A 23 -11.05 1.37 4.58
CA GLY A 23 -12.51 1.35 4.62
C GLY A 23 -13.12 1.32 3.22
N HIS A 24 -12.70 2.25 2.37
CA HIS A 24 -13.21 2.36 1.00
C HIS A 24 -12.95 1.11 0.15
N LEU A 25 -11.75 0.54 0.23
CA LEU A 25 -11.39 -0.70 -0.46
C LEU A 25 -12.22 -1.88 0.05
N SER A 26 -12.44 -1.95 1.37
CA SER A 26 -13.29 -2.98 1.97
C SER A 26 -14.74 -2.87 1.49
N ASP A 27 -15.28 -1.66 1.40
CA ASP A 27 -16.63 -1.38 0.87
C ASP A 27 -16.76 -1.78 -0.61
N LEU A 28 -15.67 -1.64 -1.38
CA LEU A 28 -15.58 -2.10 -2.77
C LEU A 28 -15.37 -3.63 -2.91
N GLY A 29 -15.25 -4.35 -1.80
CA GLY A 29 -15.07 -5.80 -1.77
C GLY A 29 -13.63 -6.27 -1.99
N TYR A 30 -12.65 -5.40 -1.78
CA TYR A 30 -11.22 -5.75 -1.70
C TYR A 30 -10.85 -6.20 -0.28
N GLU A 31 -9.71 -6.86 -0.16
CA GLU A 31 -9.07 -7.31 1.08
C GLU A 31 -7.74 -6.54 1.23
N PRO A 32 -7.74 -5.36 1.90
CA PRO A 32 -6.52 -4.59 2.10
C PRO A 32 -5.52 -5.36 2.98
N VAL A 33 -4.27 -5.39 2.55
CA VAL A 33 -3.13 -5.90 3.30
C VAL A 33 -2.26 -4.72 3.66
N ASP A 34 -2.31 -4.34 4.92
CA ASP A 34 -1.56 -3.22 5.46
C ASP A 34 -0.14 -3.63 5.81
N LEU A 35 0.87 -2.98 5.23
CA LEU A 35 2.29 -3.23 5.57
C LEU A 35 2.77 -2.37 6.75
N GLY A 36 1.93 -1.50 7.30
CA GLY A 36 2.31 -0.46 8.25
C GLY A 36 2.62 0.86 7.53
N THR A 37 3.03 1.92 8.23
CA THR A 37 3.29 2.03 9.68
C THR A 37 2.03 2.38 10.49
N ASP A 38 2.11 2.22 11.81
CA ASP A 38 1.07 2.61 12.79
C ASP A 38 1.42 3.94 13.49
N SER A 39 2.27 4.76 12.87
CA SER A 39 2.76 6.03 13.44
C SER A 39 2.87 7.14 12.42
N GLU A 40 2.82 8.40 12.89
CA GLU A 40 3.06 9.59 12.07
C GLU A 40 4.55 9.95 11.93
N GLU A 41 5.45 9.06 12.37
CA GLU A 41 6.88 9.33 12.31
C GLU A 41 7.35 9.40 10.85
N SER A 42 8.29 10.31 10.61
CA SER A 42 8.95 10.43 9.31
C SER A 42 9.70 9.14 9.01
N THR A 43 9.45 8.55 7.84
CA THR A 43 10.17 7.36 7.38
C THR A 43 10.69 7.55 5.96
N ASP A 44 11.67 6.75 5.58
CA ASP A 44 12.23 6.76 4.23
C ASP A 44 11.30 6.05 3.25
N TYR A 45 10.71 6.83 2.35
CA TYR A 45 9.76 6.33 1.36
C TYR A 45 10.30 5.21 0.44
N PRO A 46 11.60 5.14 0.07
CA PRO A 46 12.10 4.05 -0.78
C PRO A 46 11.96 2.67 -0.12
N ASP A 47 12.12 2.58 1.19
CA ASP A 47 12.01 1.30 1.92
C ASP A 47 10.59 0.72 1.80
N TRP A 48 9.59 1.59 1.85
CA TRP A 48 8.19 1.20 1.73
C TRP A 48 7.79 0.85 0.29
N ALA A 49 8.30 1.61 -0.68
CA ALA A 49 8.15 1.27 -2.09
C ALA A 49 8.72 -0.15 -2.37
N HIS A 50 9.92 -0.44 -1.88
CA HIS A 50 10.52 -1.77 -2.01
C HIS A 50 9.74 -2.87 -1.31
N ARG A 51 9.26 -2.65 -0.08
CA ARG A 51 8.45 -3.64 0.66
C ARG A 51 7.16 -3.98 -0.09
N LEU A 52 6.47 -2.97 -0.61
CA LEU A 52 5.23 -3.13 -1.36
C LEU A 52 5.48 -3.86 -2.69
N SER A 53 6.48 -3.44 -3.47
CA SER A 53 6.84 -4.12 -4.72
C SER A 53 7.20 -5.58 -4.47
N ALA A 54 8.01 -5.86 -3.44
CA ALA A 54 8.39 -7.22 -3.09
C ALA A 54 7.20 -8.09 -2.64
N ALA A 55 6.19 -7.52 -1.96
CA ALA A 55 4.97 -8.25 -1.60
C ALA A 55 4.15 -8.65 -2.84
N ILE A 56 4.07 -7.76 -3.83
CA ILE A 56 3.43 -8.06 -5.12
C ILE A 56 4.20 -9.16 -5.88
N GLU A 57 5.53 -9.06 -5.94
CA GLU A 57 6.39 -10.06 -6.58
C GLU A 57 6.30 -11.44 -5.92
N ARG A 58 6.22 -11.50 -4.58
CA ARG A 58 5.97 -12.74 -3.84
C ARG A 58 4.54 -13.29 -4.01
N GLY A 59 3.68 -12.53 -4.67
CA GLY A 59 2.33 -12.94 -5.01
C GLY A 59 1.31 -12.76 -3.89
N GLU A 60 1.65 -12.02 -2.83
CA GLU A 60 0.79 -11.75 -1.68
C GLU A 60 -0.47 -10.97 -2.09
N ALA A 61 -0.34 -10.09 -3.08
CA ALA A 61 -1.42 -9.40 -3.76
C ALA A 61 -1.10 -9.17 -5.25
N PRO A 62 -2.10 -9.02 -6.11
CA PRO A 62 -1.92 -8.69 -7.52
C PRO A 62 -1.55 -7.21 -7.75
N ARG A 63 -1.81 -6.33 -6.77
CA ARG A 63 -1.66 -4.88 -6.86
C ARG A 63 -1.34 -4.28 -5.49
N GLY A 64 -0.79 -3.08 -5.49
CA GLY A 64 -0.61 -2.28 -4.28
C GLY A 64 -0.81 -0.79 -4.56
N ILE A 65 -0.97 -0.02 -3.50
CA ILE A 65 -1.15 1.42 -3.50
C ILE A 65 -0.06 2.01 -2.62
N LEU A 66 0.74 2.91 -3.22
CA LEU A 66 1.70 3.74 -2.53
C LEU A 66 1.10 5.14 -2.36
N VAL A 67 1.24 5.71 -1.18
CA VAL A 67 0.78 7.05 -0.83
C VAL A 67 2.00 7.85 -0.37
N CYS A 68 2.15 9.08 -0.84
CA CYS A 68 3.01 10.10 -0.23
C CYS A 68 2.55 11.47 -0.71
N GLY A 69 3.20 12.56 -0.28
CA GLY A 69 2.78 13.93 -0.62
C GLY A 69 2.56 14.17 -2.12
N SER A 70 3.50 13.78 -2.98
CA SER A 70 3.40 13.96 -4.45
C SER A 70 3.26 12.67 -5.25
N GLY A 71 3.47 11.51 -4.64
CA GLY A 71 3.52 10.19 -5.30
C GLY A 71 4.75 9.97 -6.21
N THR A 72 5.49 11.01 -6.61
CA THR A 72 6.56 10.88 -7.62
C THR A 72 7.75 10.07 -7.11
N GLY A 73 8.24 10.37 -5.90
CA GLY A 73 9.38 9.66 -5.31
C GLY A 73 9.07 8.18 -5.10
N MET A 74 7.84 7.87 -4.68
CA MET A 74 7.35 6.51 -4.50
C MET A 74 7.31 5.72 -5.80
N SER A 75 6.69 6.31 -6.83
CA SER A 75 6.60 5.66 -8.14
C SER A 75 7.98 5.38 -8.75
N ILE A 76 8.95 6.27 -8.55
CA ILE A 76 10.33 6.05 -9.01
C ILE A 76 10.99 4.91 -8.21
N ALA A 77 10.81 4.86 -6.89
CA ALA A 77 11.42 3.83 -6.04
C ALA A 77 10.77 2.44 -6.16
N ALA A 78 9.54 2.38 -6.68
CA ALA A 78 8.79 1.14 -6.87
C ALA A 78 9.00 0.47 -8.24
N ASN A 79 9.37 1.27 -9.25
CA ASN A 79 9.65 0.84 -10.63
C ASN A 79 11.09 0.35 -10.80
#